data_AF-A0A401UT88-F1
#
_entry.id   AF-A0A401UT88-F1
#
_cell.length_a   1.000
_cell.length_b   1.000
_cell.length_c   1.000
_cell.angle_alpha   90.00
_cell.angle_beta   90.00
_cell.angle_gamma   90.00
#
_symmetry.space_group_name_H-M   'P 1'
#
loop_
_entity.id
_entity.type
_entity.pdbx_description
1 polymer ?
#
loop_
_entity_poly.entity_id
_entity_poly.type
_entity_poly.pdbx_seq_one_letter_code
_entity_poly.pdbx_strand_id
1 'polypeptide(L)' 'MYVVKNKRQREYLYNLGFNYSKSQDIYNPSQEIYLFEKSDLLMESITFYSHIKNKQINKI' A
#
# COMPACT_ATOMS: atom_id res chain seq x y z
N MET A 1 -6.09 5.21 9.64
CA MET A 1 -6.06 4.14 8.62
C MET A 1 -5.54 4.70 7.31
N TYR A 2 -4.80 3.89 6.54
CA TYR A 2 -4.29 4.22 5.21
C TYR A 2 -4.73 3.17 4.19
N VAL A 3 -5.23 3.60 3.02
CA VAL A 3 -5.73 2.70 1.98
C VAL A 3 -4.65 2.46 0.93
N VAL A 4 -4.29 1.20 0.70
CA VAL A 4 -3.36 0.81 -0.37
C VAL A 4 -4.13 0.09 -1.48
N LYS A 5 -4.29 0.76 -2.63
CA LYS A 5 -5.00 0.19 -3.80
C LYS A 5 -4.12 -0.70 -4.67
N ASN A 6 -2.81 -0.41 -4.72
CA ASN A 6 -1.89 -1.16 -5.58
C ASN A 6 -1.53 -2.53 -4.98
N LYS A 7 -1.81 -3.61 -5.71
CA LYS A 7 -1.54 -4.99 -5.27
C LYS A 7 -0.08 -5.23 -4.88
N ARG A 8 0.88 -4.78 -5.72
CA ARG A 8 2.32 -4.99 -5.46
C ARG A 8 2.80 -4.22 -4.23
N GLN A 9 2.33 -2.98 -4.07
CA GLN A 9 2.65 -2.18 -2.89
C GLN A 9 2.07 -2.81 -1.61
N ARG A 10 0.84 -3.34 -1.67
CA ARG A 10 0.23 -4.06 -0.56
C ARG A 10 1.04 -5.30 -0.17
N GLU A 11 1.43 -6.12 -1.15
CA GLU A 11 2.25 -7.33 -0.92
C GLU A 11 3.61 -6.96 -0.32
N TYR A 12 4.24 -5.90 -0.80
CA TYR A 12 5.47 -5.37 -0.22
C TYR A 12 5.31 -5.02 1.26
N LEU A 13 4.28 -4.23 1.61
CA LEU A 13 4.02 -3.84 3.01
C LEU A 13 3.69 -5.06 3.89
N TYR A 14 2.91 -6.01 3.37
CA TYR A 14 2.61 -7.24 4.09
C TYR A 14 3.89 -8.05 4.39
N ASN A 15 4.80 -8.17 3.41
CA ASN A 15 6.07 -8.87 3.59
C ASN A 15 7.02 -8.17 4.57
N LEU A 16 6.85 -6.87 4.80
CA LEU A 16 7.55 -6.12 5.85
C LEU A 16 6.96 -6.34 7.26
N GLY A 17 5.85 -7.07 7.37
CA GLY A 17 5.18 -7.37 8.63
C GLY A 17 4.05 -6.41 8.99
N PHE A 18 3.63 -5.52 8.08
CA PHE A 18 2.45 -4.68 8.33
C PHE A 18 1.17 -5.49 8.17
N ASN A 19 0.30 -5.40 9.17
CA ASN A 19 -1.04 -5.97 9.12
C ASN A 19 -2.02 -5.01 8.43
N TYR A 20 -3.01 -5.57 7.74
CA TYR A 20 -4.12 -4.83 7.19
C TYR A 20 -5.45 -5.54 7.44
N SER A 21 -6.52 -4.76 7.55
CA SER A 21 -7.89 -5.29 7.48
C SER A 21 -8.46 -5.10 6.08
N LYS A 22 -9.44 -5.94 5.74
CA LYS A 22 -10.21 -5.84 4.49
C LYS A 22 -11.57 -5.21 4.79
N SER A 23 -12.02 -4.35 3.89
CA SER A 23 -13.38 -3.79 3.92
C SER A 23 -13.90 -3.67 2.49
N GLN A 24 -15.21 -3.61 2.31
CA GLN A 24 -15.79 -3.19 1.04
C GLN A 24 -15.60 -1.69 0.84
N ASP A 25 -15.41 -1.27 -0.41
CA ASP A 25 -15.45 0.14 -0.79
C ASP A 25 -16.91 0.62 -0.76
N ILE A 26 -17.17 1.70 -0.01
CA ILE A 26 -18.51 2.28 0.11
C ILE A 26 -19.01 2.90 -1.21
N TYR A 27 -18.08 3.31 -2.09
CA TYR A 27 -18.41 3.91 -3.38
C TYR A 27 -18.52 2.87 -4.49
N ASN A 28 -17.88 1.71 -4.32
CA ASN A 28 -17.95 0.61 -5.26
C ASN A 28 -17.98 -0.73 -4.49
N PRO A 29 -19.16 -1.21 -4.10
CA PRO A 29 -19.29 -2.43 -3.29
C PRO A 29 -18.69 -3.70 -3.91
N SER A 30 -18.43 -3.70 -5.22
CA SER A 30 -17.74 -4.79 -5.92
C SER A 30 -16.22 -4.83 -5.68
N GLN A 31 -15.66 -3.79 -5.05
CA GLN A 31 -14.23 -3.67 -4.78
C GLN A 31 -13.92 -3.83 -3.29
N GLU A 32 -12.85 -4.56 -3.01
CA GLU A 32 -12.25 -4.63 -1.68
C GLU A 32 -11.17 -3.55 -1.51
N ILE A 33 -11.19 -2.88 -0.36
CA ILE A 33 -10.13 -1.99 0.11
C ILE A 33 -9.33 -2.65 1.23
N TYR A 34 -8.07 -2.26 1.30
CA TYR A 34 -7.07 -2.81 2.21
C TYR A 34 -6.56 -1.69 3.10
N LEU A 35 -6.88 -1.79 4.39
CA LEU A 35 -6.71 -0.74 5.39
C LEU A 35 -5.54 -1.09 6.30
N PHE A 36 -4.48 -0.31 6.22
CA PHE A 36 -3.32 -0.40 7.10
C PHE A 36 -3.46 0.57 8.26
N GLU A 37 -3.01 0.15 9.44
CA GLU A 37 -2.89 1.04 10.59
C GLU A 37 -1.85 2.14 10.29
N LYS A 38 -2.21 3.40 10.54
CA LYS A 38 -1.33 4.52 10.20
C LYS A 38 -0.20 4.61 11.23
N SER A 39 1.04 4.53 10.77
CA SER A 39 2.24 4.74 11.57
C SER A 39 3.31 5.45 10.74
N ASP A 40 4.31 6.04 11.41
CA ASP A 40 5.42 6.71 10.73
C ASP A 40 6.21 5.72 9.87
N LEU A 41 6.47 4.52 10.40
CA LEU A 41 7.16 3.45 9.68
C LEU A 41 6.40 3.01 8.42
N LEU A 42 5.06 2.97 8.46
CA LEU A 42 4.24 2.68 7.29
C LEU A 42 4.46 3.77 6.21
N MET A 43 4.42 5.03 6.62
CA MET A 43 4.58 6.17 5.70
C MET A 43 5.97 6.20 5.07
N GLU A 44 7.01 5.91 5.85
CA GLU A 44 8.38 5.77 5.37
C GLU A 44 8.51 4.62 4.37
N SER A 45 7.93 3.46 4.67
CA SER A 45 7.94 2.29 3.78
C SER A 45 7.23 2.56 2.45
N ILE A 46 6.09 3.25 2.50
CA ILE A 46 5.34 3.70 1.30
C ILE A 46 6.18 4.66 0.47
N THR A 47 6.85 5.61 1.12
CA THR A 47 7.70 6.61 0.48
C THR A 47 8.90 5.94 -0.19
N PHE A 48 9.54 5.01 0.50
CA PHE A 48 10.67 4.23 -0.02
C PHE A 48 10.28 3.40 -1.24
N TYR A 49 9.17 2.65 -1.16
CA TYR A 49 8.64 1.88 -2.29
C TYR A 49 8.41 2.76 -3.53
N SER A 50 7.81 3.94 -3.33
CA SER A 50 7.54 4.90 -4.40
C SER A 50 8.83 5.42 -5.04
N HIS A 51 9.85 5.71 -4.23
CA HIS A 51 11.17 6.14 -4.74
C HIS A 51 11.86 5.04 -5.56
N ILE A 52 11.84 3.78 -5.11
CA ILE A 52 12.40 2.65 -5.87
C ILE A 52 11.68 2.50 -7.20
N LYS A 53 10.34 2.50 -7.18
CA LYS A 53 9.52 2.34 -8.38
C LYS A 53 9.83 3.44 -9.41
N ASN A 54 9.93 4.68 -8.98
CA ASN A 54 10.23 5.81 -9.87
C ASN A 54 11.66 5.72 -10.46
N LYS A 55 12.64 5.24 -9.68
CA LYS A 55 14.00 4.98 -10.18
C LYS A 55 14.06 3.85 -11.23
N GLN A 56 13.16 2.87 -11.18
CA GLN A 56 13.07 1.83 -12.21
C GLN A 56 12.44 2.36 -13.50
N ILE A 57 11.45 3.26 -13.40
CA ILE A 57 10.77 3.86 -14.56
C ILE A 57 11.71 4.78 -15.35
N ASN A 58 12.58 5.54 -14.67
CA ASN A 58 13.51 6.48 -15.30
C ASN A 58 14.79 5.85 -15.88
N LYS A 59 14.89 4.51 -15.88
CA LYS A 59 16.04 3.77 -16.44
C LYS A 59 15.74 3.13 -17.81
N ILE A 60 14.62 3.50 -18.44
CA ILE A 60 14.19 3.03 -19.76
C ILE A 60 14.35 4.16 -20.76
#